data_AF-A0AAD4VAN9-F1
#
_entry.id   AF-A0AAD4VAN9-F1
#
_cell.length_a   1.000
_cell.length_b   1.000
_cell.length_c   1.000
_cell.angle_alpha   90.00
_cell.angle_beta   90.00
_cell.angle_gamma   90.00
#
_symmetry.space_group_name_H-M   'P 1'
#
loop_
_entity.id
_entity.type
_entity.pdbx_description
1 polymer ?
#
loop_
_entity_poly.entity_id
_entity_poly.type
_entity_poly.pdbx_seq_one_letter_code
_entity_poly.pdbx_strand_id
1 'polypeptide(L)'
;MCLSPHWCVFCNLDGESVNHMFIHCPYSIKVWWLLLREAEAVWVTPKGCFQLLSSNFAALGKGKKTKVLWGCVVQAIFWNLWMESNRRIFEDYKGVGVDELWDRVKLWAALWASVINVFKDLTASSIGRDLRAAVK
;
A
#
# COMPACT_ATOMS: atom_id res chain seq x y z
N MET A 1 26.56 7.77 13.30
CA MET A 1 25.12 8.06 13.19
C MET A 1 24.44 6.78 12.76
N CYS A 2 23.56 6.20 13.58
CA CYS A 2 22.72 5.10 13.13
C CYS A 2 21.64 5.69 12.22
N LEU A 3 21.67 5.32 10.93
CA LEU A 3 20.77 5.87 9.90
C LEU A 3 19.31 5.39 10.04
N SER A 4 19.06 4.42 10.90
CA SER A 4 17.71 3.93 11.23
C SER A 4 17.54 3.86 12.75
N PRO A 5 16.42 4.35 13.29
CA PRO A 5 16.10 4.21 14.70
C PRO A 5 15.92 2.73 15.06
N HIS A 6 16.33 2.34 16.28
CA HIS A 6 16.08 0.98 16.79
C HIS A 6 14.59 0.74 17.13
N TRP A 7 13.70 1.68 16.82
CA TRP A 7 12.27 1.71 17.11
C TRP A 7 11.50 2.00 15.83
N CYS A 8 10.29 1.44 15.69
CA CYS A 8 9.46 1.68 14.51
C CYS A 8 8.93 3.11 14.50
N VAL A 9 9.25 3.86 13.44
CA VAL A 9 8.90 5.28 13.32
C VAL A 9 7.39 5.59 13.27
N PHE A 10 6.57 4.57 13.04
CA PHE A 10 5.13 4.75 12.98
C PHE A 10 4.41 4.58 14.31
N CYS A 11 4.83 3.61 15.13
CA CYS A 11 4.13 3.27 16.37
C CYS A 11 4.90 3.61 17.63
N ASN A 12 6.24 3.68 17.58
CA ASN A 12 7.11 3.86 18.75
C ASN A 12 6.98 2.76 19.82
N LEU A 13 6.40 1.60 19.48
CA LEU A 13 6.11 0.52 20.43
C LEU A 13 7.05 -0.69 20.31
N ASP A 14 7.57 -0.94 19.11
CA ASP A 14 8.39 -2.12 18.80
C ASP A 14 9.69 -1.72 18.08
N GLY A 15 10.64 -2.66 18.02
CA GLY A 15 11.83 -2.52 17.19
C GLY A 15 11.50 -2.45 15.69
N GLU A 16 12.27 -1.65 14.96
CA GLU A 16 12.10 -1.57 13.51
C GLU A 16 12.57 -2.88 12.83
N SER A 17 11.69 -3.46 12.03
CA SER A 17 12.03 -4.53 11.08
C SER A 17 11.20 -4.33 9.82
N VAL A 18 11.67 -4.85 8.68
CA VAL A 18 10.96 -4.77 7.40
C VAL A 18 9.52 -5.29 7.54
N ASN A 19 9.34 -6.46 8.16
CA ASN A 19 8.01 -7.06 8.32
C ASN A 19 7.12 -6.24 9.27
N HIS A 20 7.67 -5.70 10.36
CA HIS A 20 6.90 -4.84 11.24
C HIS A 20 6.50 -3.55 10.53
N MET A 21 7.47 -2.82 9.95
CA MET A 21 7.24 -1.55 9.28
C MET A 21 6.20 -1.65 8.17
N PHE A 22 6.24 -2.69 7.33
CA PHE A 22 5.35 -2.76 6.19
C PHE A 22 4.03 -3.50 6.44
N ILE A 23 3.94 -4.36 7.45
CA ILE A 23 2.77 -5.23 7.63
C ILE A 23 2.23 -5.15 9.05
N HIS A 24 3.05 -5.47 10.05
CA HIS A 24 2.55 -5.73 11.41
C HIS A 24 2.39 -4.48 12.28
N CYS A 25 2.99 -3.36 11.88
CA CYS A 25 2.84 -2.10 12.58
C CYS A 25 1.34 -1.70 12.62
N PRO A 26 0.80 -1.25 13.77
CA PRO A 26 -0.58 -0.79 13.88
C PRO A 26 -0.97 0.32 12.89
N TYR A 27 -0.02 1.15 12.45
CA TYR A 27 -0.25 2.14 11.41
C TYR A 27 -0.37 1.48 10.03
N SER A 28 0.59 0.64 9.66
CA SER A 28 0.66 -0.03 8.36
C SER A 28 -0.48 -1.02 8.15
N ILE A 29 -0.84 -1.81 9.17
CA ILE A 29 -1.94 -2.79 9.07
C ILE A 29 -3.28 -2.12 8.76
N LYS A 30 -3.51 -0.90 9.26
CA LYS A 30 -4.73 -0.13 8.95
C LYS A 30 -4.78 0.27 7.48
N VAL A 31 -3.64 0.57 6.85
CA VAL A 31 -3.58 0.84 5.39
C VAL A 31 -3.98 -0.41 4.61
N TRP A 32 -3.49 -1.58 5.01
CA TRP A 32 -3.91 -2.86 4.40
C TRP A 32 -5.40 -3.14 4.59
N TRP A 33 -5.98 -2.80 5.75
CA TRP A 33 -7.42 -2.94 5.97
C TRP A 33 -8.25 -2.03 5.06
N LEU A 34 -7.78 -0.82 4.72
CA LEU A 34 -8.45 0.03 3.76
C LEU A 34 -8.46 -0.59 2.36
N LEU A 35 -7.34 -1.19 1.91
CA LEU A 35 -7.32 -1.98 0.67
C LEU A 35 -8.33 -3.12 0.69
N LEU A 36 -8.34 -3.91 1.76
CA LEU A 36 -9.24 -5.07 1.87
C LEU A 36 -10.71 -4.66 1.89
N ARG A 37 -11.04 -3.55 2.55
CA ARG A 37 -12.38 -2.95 2.50
C ARG A 37 -12.76 -2.59 1.08
N GLU A 38 -11.86 -1.93 0.35
CA GLU A 38 -12.12 -1.49 -1.04
C GLU A 38 -12.26 -2.65 -2.01
N ALA A 39 -11.61 -3.77 -1.72
CA ALA A 39 -11.75 -5.01 -2.46
C ALA A 39 -12.87 -5.94 -1.94
N GLU A 40 -13.57 -5.59 -0.85
CA GLU A 40 -14.51 -6.47 -0.13
C GLU A 40 -13.91 -7.88 0.11
N ALA A 41 -12.62 -7.92 0.43
CA ALA A 41 -11.88 -9.14 0.62
C ALA A 41 -11.59 -9.36 2.11
N VAL A 42 -11.64 -10.63 2.52
CA VAL A 42 -11.12 -11.06 3.82
C VAL A 42 -9.73 -11.65 3.60
N TRP A 43 -8.80 -11.33 4.49
CA TRP A 43 -7.42 -11.76 4.37
C TRP A 43 -6.78 -12.02 5.73
N VAL A 44 -5.88 -13.00 5.75
CA VAL A 44 -5.04 -13.33 6.90
C VAL A 44 -3.69 -12.66 6.70
N THR A 45 -3.27 -11.85 7.66
CA THR A 45 -1.98 -11.17 7.63
C THR A 45 -0.84 -12.19 7.53
N PRO A 46 -0.02 -12.18 6.47
CA PRO A 46 1.07 -13.11 6.27
C PRO A 46 2.21 -12.79 7.24
N LYS A 47 3.09 -13.76 7.48
CA LYS A 47 4.20 -13.61 8.43
C LYS A 47 5.19 -12.51 8.02
N GLY A 48 5.31 -12.23 6.72
CA GLY A 48 6.23 -11.20 6.24
C GLY A 48 6.02 -10.80 4.78
N CYS A 49 6.79 -9.81 4.35
CA CYS A 49 6.66 -9.17 3.03
C CYS A 49 6.87 -10.14 1.87
N PHE A 50 7.81 -11.08 2.00
CA PHE A 50 8.06 -12.07 0.96
C PHE A 50 6.85 -12.99 0.74
N GLN A 51 6.25 -13.48 1.83
CA GLN A 51 5.04 -14.31 1.76
C GLN A 51 3.86 -13.52 1.21
N LEU A 52 3.73 -12.24 1.58
CA LEU A 52 2.71 -11.34 1.04
C LEU A 52 2.84 -11.17 -0.47
N LEU A 53 4.04 -10.81 -0.94
CA LEU A 53 4.31 -10.57 -2.37
C LEU A 53 4.24 -11.85 -3.21
N SER A 54 4.54 -12.99 -2.59
CA SER A 54 4.43 -14.32 -3.22
C SER A 54 3.02 -14.90 -3.15
N SER A 55 2.13 -14.32 -2.32
CA SER A 55 0.77 -14.79 -2.21
C SER A 55 -0.01 -14.47 -3.49
N ASN A 56 -0.79 -15.43 -3.96
CA ASN A 56 -1.72 -15.18 -5.04
C ASN A 56 -2.87 -14.35 -4.45
N PHE A 57 -2.86 -13.04 -4.70
CA PHE A 57 -3.91 -12.08 -4.34
C PHE A 57 -5.25 -12.33 -5.06
N ALA A 58 -5.59 -13.60 -5.32
CA ALA A 58 -6.84 -14.05 -5.93
C ALA A 58 -8.08 -13.59 -5.17
N ALA A 59 -7.94 -13.29 -3.87
CA ALA A 59 -8.99 -12.68 -3.05
C ALA A 59 -9.46 -11.32 -3.59
N LEU A 60 -8.61 -10.59 -4.32
CA LEU A 60 -8.96 -9.29 -4.90
C LEU A 60 -9.59 -9.42 -6.31
N GLY A 61 -9.80 -10.64 -6.79
CA GLY A 61 -10.59 -10.94 -7.99
C GLY A 61 -9.80 -11.60 -9.12
N LYS A 62 -10.51 -11.83 -10.23
CA LYS A 62 -10.01 -12.55 -11.41
C LYS A 62 -9.86 -11.58 -12.59
N GLY A 63 -8.97 -11.91 -13.53
CA GLY A 63 -8.76 -11.13 -14.77
C GLY A 63 -7.47 -10.32 -14.79
N LYS A 64 -7.04 -9.94 -16.00
CA LYS A 64 -5.76 -9.23 -16.23
C LYS A 64 -5.78 -7.82 -15.64
N LYS A 65 -6.84 -7.03 -15.86
CA LYS A 65 -7.04 -5.69 -15.28
C LYS A 65 -6.92 -5.73 -13.76
N THR A 66 -7.70 -6.60 -13.13
CA THR A 66 -7.72 -6.86 -11.69
C THR A 66 -6.33 -7.17 -11.13
N LYS A 67 -5.64 -8.16 -11.70
CA LYS A 67 -4.27 -8.53 -11.26
C LYS A 67 -3.29 -7.37 -11.36
N VAL A 68 -3.35 -6.60 -12.45
CA VAL A 68 -2.46 -5.46 -12.67
C VAL A 68 -2.76 -4.35 -11.67
N LEU A 69 -4.02 -3.92 -11.54
CA LEU A 69 -4.37 -2.82 -10.64
C LEU A 69 -4.02 -3.14 -9.20
N TRP A 70 -4.39 -4.34 -8.71
CA TRP A 70 -4.07 -4.71 -7.34
C TRP A 70 -2.58 -4.88 -7.11
N GLY A 71 -1.81 -5.33 -8.11
CA GLY A 71 -0.36 -5.28 -8.08
C GLY A 71 0.17 -3.85 -7.90
N CYS A 72 -0.37 -2.88 -8.66
CA CYS A 72 -0.03 -1.46 -8.50
C CYS A 72 -0.39 -0.95 -7.11
N VAL A 73 -1.55 -1.31 -6.55
CA VAL A 73 -1.97 -0.87 -5.21
C VAL A 73 -1.06 -1.45 -4.13
N VAL A 74 -0.74 -2.75 -4.19
CA VAL A 74 0.20 -3.40 -3.25
C VAL A 74 1.55 -2.69 -3.28
N GLN A 75 2.12 -2.49 -4.47
CA GLN A 75 3.39 -1.78 -4.62
C GLN A 75 3.31 -0.33 -4.11
N ALA A 76 2.18 0.35 -4.33
CA ALA A 76 1.96 1.71 -3.87
C ALA A 76 1.88 1.80 -2.34
N ILE A 77 1.32 0.78 -1.67
CA ILE A 77 1.34 0.69 -0.20
C ILE A 77 2.78 0.61 0.31
N PHE A 78 3.59 -0.32 -0.23
CA PHE A 78 5.01 -0.43 0.15
C PHE A 78 5.75 0.88 -0.09
N TRP A 79 5.58 1.48 -1.27
CA TRP A 79 6.23 2.74 -1.63
C TRP A 79 5.86 3.87 -0.67
N ASN A 80 4.56 4.08 -0.40
CA ASN A 80 4.12 5.18 0.45
C ASN A 80 4.48 4.96 1.92
N LEU A 81 4.45 3.73 2.43
CA LEU A 81 4.96 3.44 3.77
C LEU A 81 6.47 3.72 3.85
N TRP A 82 7.25 3.29 2.87
CA TRP A 82 8.69 3.57 2.82
C TRP A 82 8.97 5.08 2.80
N MET A 83 8.32 5.82 1.91
CA MET A 83 8.45 7.26 1.81
C MET A 83 8.03 7.96 3.10
N GLU A 84 6.89 7.57 3.68
CA GLU A 84 6.39 8.16 4.92
C GLU A 84 7.36 7.94 6.09
N SER A 85 7.97 6.76 6.21
CA SER A 85 9.01 6.49 7.22
C SER A 85 10.23 7.38 7.01
N ASN A 86 10.78 7.42 5.79
CA ASN A 86 11.95 8.23 5.48
C ASN A 86 11.73 9.70 5.82
N ARG A 87 10.58 10.27 5.45
CA ARG A 87 10.28 11.67 5.74
C ARG A 87 10.23 11.92 7.25
N ARG A 88 9.60 11.02 8.02
CA ARG A 88 9.54 11.14 9.49
C ARG A 88 10.92 11.10 10.15
N ILE A 89 11.86 10.35 9.57
CA ILE A 89 13.23 10.23 10.08
C ILE A 89 14.08 11.45 9.66
N PHE A 90 13.98 11.90 8.42
CA PHE A 90 14.97 12.81 7.82
C PHE A 90 14.50 14.27 7.63
N GLU A 91 13.20 14.58 7.74
CA GLU A 91 12.66 15.89 7.31
C GLU A 91 11.96 16.71 8.42
N ASP A 92 12.17 16.40 9.72
CA ASP A 92 11.37 16.95 10.85
C ASP A 92 9.85 16.95 10.57
N TYR A 93 9.41 15.90 9.88
CA TYR A 93 8.04 15.74 9.44
C TYR A 93 7.29 14.86 10.44
N LYS A 94 6.19 15.37 11.00
CA LYS A 94 5.41 14.65 12.03
C LYS A 94 4.65 13.44 11.51
N GLY A 95 4.56 13.30 10.19
CA GLY A 95 3.76 12.25 9.58
C GLY A 95 2.30 12.64 9.39
N VAL A 96 1.59 11.80 8.67
CA VAL A 96 0.14 11.96 8.43
C VAL A 96 -0.65 10.77 8.94
N GLY A 97 -1.98 10.94 8.94
CA GLY A 97 -2.92 9.88 9.27
C GLY A 97 -3.02 8.82 8.18
N VAL A 98 -3.62 7.68 8.56
CA VAL A 98 -3.78 6.52 7.67
C VAL A 98 -4.61 6.88 6.42
N ASP A 99 -5.67 7.69 6.57
CA ASP A 99 -6.55 8.06 5.46
C ASP A 99 -5.82 8.92 4.42
N GLU A 100 -5.01 9.88 4.85
CA GLU A 100 -4.21 10.70 3.94
C GLU A 100 -3.14 9.86 3.23
N LEU A 101 -2.48 8.95 3.95
CA LEU A 101 -1.56 8.02 3.31
C LEU A 101 -2.27 7.14 2.27
N TRP A 102 -3.49 6.70 2.57
CA TRP A 102 -4.31 5.92 1.65
C TRP A 102 -4.68 6.70 0.39
N ASP A 103 -4.95 8.00 0.50
CA ASP A 103 -5.17 8.86 -0.68
C ASP A 103 -3.93 8.93 -1.57
N ARG A 104 -2.73 9.03 -0.99
CA ARG A 104 -1.47 8.96 -1.75
C ARG A 104 -1.27 7.59 -2.40
N VAL A 105 -1.62 6.50 -1.70
CA VAL A 105 -1.59 5.14 -2.25
C VAL A 105 -2.49 5.03 -3.48
N LYS A 106 -3.74 5.49 -3.39
CA LYS A 106 -4.68 5.48 -4.53
C LYS A 106 -4.14 6.30 -5.70
N LEU A 107 -3.57 7.47 -5.43
CA LEU A 107 -2.96 8.32 -6.46
C LEU A 107 -1.83 7.61 -7.19
N TRP A 108 -0.86 7.06 -6.45
CA TRP A 108 0.28 6.34 -7.04
C TRP A 108 -0.15 5.08 -7.79
N ALA A 109 -1.05 4.30 -7.21
CA ALA A 109 -1.58 3.10 -7.84
C ALA A 109 -2.30 3.42 -9.15
N ALA A 110 -3.13 4.46 -9.16
CA ALA A 110 -3.86 4.89 -10.35
C ALA A 110 -2.95 5.46 -11.43
N LEU A 111 -1.93 6.25 -11.04
CA LEU A 111 -0.92 6.76 -11.96
C LEU A 111 -0.17 5.62 -12.63
N TRP A 112 0.34 4.67 -11.85
CA TRP A 112 1.06 3.51 -12.39
C TRP A 112 0.17 2.60 -13.22
N ALA A 113 -1.09 2.40 -12.83
CA ALA A 113 -2.03 1.62 -13.64
C ALA A 113 -2.33 2.32 -14.98
N SER A 114 -2.50 3.65 -14.99
CA SER A 114 -2.89 4.41 -16.20
C SER A 114 -1.86 4.35 -17.33
N VAL A 115 -0.59 4.13 -17.02
CA VAL A 115 0.48 3.98 -18.02
C VAL A 115 0.62 2.55 -18.54
N ILE A 116 -0.15 1.61 -18.00
CA ILE A 116 -0.16 0.22 -18.46
C ILE A 116 -1.21 0.06 -19.55
N ASN A 117 -0.84 -0.57 -20.67
CA ASN A 117 -1.69 -0.71 -21.86
C ASN A 117 -3.08 -1.33 -21.61
N VAL A 118 -3.22 -2.12 -20.53
CA VAL A 118 -4.49 -2.72 -20.11
C VAL A 118 -5.52 -1.68 -19.61
N PHE A 119 -5.07 -0.49 -19.23
CA PHE A 119 -5.87 0.65 -18.75
C PHE A 119 -5.81 1.85 -19.70
N LYS A 120 -5.37 1.68 -20.95
CA LYS A 120 -5.15 2.78 -21.91
C LYS A 120 -6.35 3.71 -22.14
N ASP A 121 -7.57 3.19 -21.93
CA ASP A 121 -8.82 3.93 -22.12
C ASP A 121 -9.31 4.64 -20.85
N LEU A 122 -8.55 4.53 -19.74
CA LEU A 122 -8.88 5.10 -18.45
C LEU A 122 -7.81 6.10 -18.00
N THR A 123 -8.25 7.21 -17.42
CA THR A 123 -7.34 8.21 -16.82
C THR A 123 -6.97 7.81 -15.39
N ALA A 124 -5.82 8.26 -14.90
CA ALA A 124 -5.45 8.08 -13.49
C ALA A 124 -6.52 8.62 -12.53
N SER A 125 -7.17 9.75 -12.85
CA SER A 125 -8.24 10.29 -12.02
C SER A 125 -9.48 9.39 -11.97
N SER A 126 -9.84 8.75 -13.09
CA SER A 126 -10.95 7.79 -13.13
C SER A 126 -10.64 6.52 -12.33
N ILE A 127 -9.42 6.00 -12.44
CA ILE A 127 -8.97 4.81 -11.71
C ILE A 127 -8.91 5.08 -10.20
N GLY A 128 -8.32 6.21 -9.80
CA GLY A 128 -8.13 6.54 -8.38
C GLY A 128 -9.42 6.87 -7.63
N ARG A 129 -10.48 7.29 -8.35
CA ARG A 129 -11.80 7.57 -7.75
C ARG A 129 -12.50 6.29 -7.32
N ASP A 130 -12.43 5.25 -8.14
CA ASP A 130 -13.05 3.95 -7.86
C ASP A 130 -12.19 2.83 -8.48
N LEU A 131 -11.30 2.30 -7.65
CA LEU A 131 -10.40 1.20 -8.04
C LEU A 131 -11.17 -0.04 -8.49
N ARG A 132 -12.37 -0.26 -7.94
CA ARG A 132 -13.18 -1.43 -8.27
C ARG A 132 -13.88 -1.26 -9.61
N ALA A 133 -14.45 -0.08 -9.88
CA ALA A 133 -15.05 0.21 -11.18
C ALA A 133 -14.02 0.13 -12.30
N ALA A 134 -12.75 0.48 -12.05
CA ALA A 134 -11.68 0.41 -13.03
C ALA A 134 -11.35 -1.01 -13.52
N VAL A 135 -11.71 -2.05 -12.75
CA VAL A 135 -11.41 -3.45 -13.08
C VAL A 135 -12.63 -4.27 -13.50
N LYS A 136 -13.82 -3.67 -13.51
CA LYS A 136 -15.01 -4.23 -14.18
C LYS A 136 -14.87 -4.09 -15.70
#